data_AF-A0A3D0RN28-F1
#
_entry.id   AF-A0A3D0RN28-F1
#
_cell.length_a   1.000
_cell.length_b   1.000
_cell.length_c   1.000
_cell.angle_alpha   90.00
_cell.angle_beta   90.00
_cell.angle_gamma   90.00
#
_symmetry.space_group_name_H-M   'P 1'
#
loop_
_entity.id
_entity.type
_entity.pdbx_description
1 polymer ?
#
loop_
_entity_poly.entity_id
_entity_poly.type
_entity_poly.pdbx_seq_one_letter_code
_entity_poly.pdbx_strand_id
1 'polypeptide(L)'
;MEFKLQAPFIPMGDQPEAIRGLVDGVNKGFKHQVLLGATGTGKTFTIASVIQELQKPALIMAHNKTLAAQLYAEFKEFFPENAVSYFVSYYDYYQPEAYVPRHDLFIEKETQINEEIERLRLAATTALVSRRDVIIVASVSCIYGLGSPEEFGKGTVTLKVGEIYRRNALLRQLIESQYQRNDMELRPGTFRVRGDTLEIVPAYEDKLGFRITFFGDEVERIMQFRPLTGEINEEPNEVSIYPAKQYLTEKDRLKTAITEIEKELEERLALFKSEGKLLEAQRLEQRAKYDLEMLKEVGYCSGIENYSRHLDGRAPG
;
A
#
# COMPACT_ATOMS: atom_id res chain seq x y z
N MET A 1 3.23 -17.67 12.93
CA MET A 1 1.84 -17.38 12.53
C MET A 1 1.49 -18.34 11.41
N GLU A 2 0.38 -19.05 11.53
CA GLU A 2 -0.06 -20.12 10.61
C GLU A 2 -1.45 -19.77 10.07
N PHE A 3 -1.74 -20.13 8.83
CA PHE A 3 -3.10 -20.11 8.31
C PHE A 3 -3.98 -21.07 9.12
N LYS A 4 -5.20 -20.63 9.41
CA LYS A 4 -6.23 -21.37 10.14
C LYS A 4 -7.55 -21.31 9.40
N LEU A 5 -7.75 -22.28 8.52
CA LEU A 5 -9.00 -22.47 7.78
C LEU A 5 -10.14 -22.83 8.74
N GLN A 6 -11.19 -22.02 8.77
CA GLN A 6 -12.44 -22.25 9.47
C GLN A 6 -13.56 -22.43 8.43
N ALA A 7 -14.21 -23.59 8.45
CA ALA A 7 -15.38 -23.86 7.62
C ALA A 7 -16.31 -24.86 8.33
N PRO A 8 -17.64 -24.75 8.18
CA PRO A 8 -18.58 -25.72 8.75
C PRO A 8 -18.66 -27.03 7.95
N PHE A 9 -17.81 -27.20 6.93
CA PHE A 9 -17.79 -28.35 6.04
C PHE A 9 -16.35 -28.83 5.79
N ILE A 10 -16.23 -30.09 5.39
CA ILE A 10 -14.97 -30.74 5.02
C ILE A 10 -14.89 -30.92 3.49
N PRO A 11 -13.69 -31.11 2.91
CA PRO A 11 -13.56 -31.43 1.48
C PRO A 11 -14.37 -32.68 1.10
N MET A 12 -15.21 -32.57 0.07
CA MET A 12 -16.09 -33.65 -0.42
C MET A 12 -15.97 -33.83 -1.94
N GLY A 13 -16.47 -34.96 -2.46
CA GLY A 13 -16.40 -35.29 -3.89
C GLY A 13 -14.95 -35.35 -4.38
N ASP A 14 -14.64 -34.64 -5.47
CA ASP A 14 -13.30 -34.60 -6.06
C ASP A 14 -12.35 -33.62 -5.35
N GLN A 15 -12.84 -32.82 -4.40
CA GLN A 15 -12.02 -31.82 -3.70
C GLN A 15 -10.80 -32.41 -2.99
N PRO A 16 -10.89 -33.52 -2.21
CA PRO A 16 -9.73 -34.09 -1.54
C PRO A 16 -8.61 -34.48 -2.50
N GLU A 17 -8.95 -35.05 -3.66
CA GLU A 17 -7.97 -35.42 -4.68
C GLU A 17 -7.35 -34.19 -5.35
N ALA A 18 -8.17 -33.19 -5.70
CA ALA A 18 -7.70 -31.93 -6.27
C ALA A 18 -6.74 -31.17 -5.32
N ILE A 19 -7.07 -31.11 -4.02
CA ILE A 19 -6.22 -30.47 -3.00
C ILE A 19 -4.87 -31.18 -2.93
N ARG A 20 -4.87 -32.52 -2.78
CA ARG A 20 -3.63 -33.32 -2.72
C ARG A 20 -2.77 -33.12 -3.98
N GLY A 21 -3.39 -33.17 -5.16
CA GLY A 21 -2.68 -32.99 -6.43
C GLY A 21 -1.98 -31.64 -6.55
N LEU A 22 -2.68 -30.56 -6.16
CA LEU A 22 -2.12 -29.20 -6.19
C LEU A 22 -0.99 -29.00 -5.17
N VAL A 23 -1.18 -29.49 -3.94
CA VAL A 23 -0.18 -29.43 -2.86
C VAL A 23 1.08 -30.20 -3.26
N ASP A 24 0.93 -31.43 -3.75
CA ASP A 24 2.04 -32.25 -4.22
C ASP A 24 2.79 -31.59 -5.38
N GLY A 25 2.07 -30.96 -6.32
CA GLY A 25 2.70 -30.24 -7.42
C GLY A 25 3.56 -29.07 -6.94
N VAL A 26 3.09 -28.30 -5.96
CA VAL A 26 3.88 -27.21 -5.36
C VAL A 26 5.11 -27.77 -4.65
N ASN A 27 4.97 -28.85 -3.89
CA ASN A 27 6.07 -29.49 -3.17
C ASN A 27 7.12 -30.12 -4.12
N LYS A 28 6.70 -30.55 -5.31
CA LYS A 28 7.59 -31.01 -6.40
C LYS A 28 8.24 -29.85 -7.18
N GLY A 29 7.90 -28.60 -6.87
CA GLY A 29 8.46 -27.42 -7.53
C GLY A 29 7.81 -27.06 -8.87
N PHE A 30 6.60 -27.54 -9.15
CA PHE A 30 5.88 -27.15 -10.36
C PHE A 30 5.52 -25.66 -10.31
N LYS A 31 5.99 -24.92 -11.32
CA LYS A 31 5.73 -23.48 -11.45
C LYS A 31 4.30 -23.17 -11.87
N HIS A 32 3.69 -24.03 -12.69
CA HIS A 32 2.36 -23.83 -13.24
C HIS A 32 1.51 -25.07 -13.03
N GLN A 33 0.29 -24.85 -12.53
CA GLN A 33 -0.72 -25.88 -12.31
C GLN A 33 -2.09 -25.31 -12.67
N VAL A 34 -3.01 -26.16 -13.12
CA VAL A 34 -4.36 -25.76 -13.54
C VAL A 34 -5.38 -26.61 -12.78
N LEU A 35 -6.25 -25.95 -12.01
CA LEU A 35 -7.42 -26.58 -11.43
C LEU A 35 -8.59 -26.48 -12.42
N LEU A 36 -8.89 -27.56 -13.12
CA LEU A 36 -10.04 -27.63 -14.04
C LEU A 36 -11.34 -27.89 -13.25
N GLY A 37 -11.82 -26.89 -12.51
CA GLY A 37 -13.01 -27.00 -11.68
C GLY A 37 -14.29 -26.50 -12.36
N ALA A 38 -15.30 -27.36 -12.49
CA ALA A 38 -16.62 -26.97 -12.99
C ALA A 38 -17.29 -25.89 -12.11
N THR A 39 -18.29 -25.21 -12.64
CA THR A 39 -19.07 -24.21 -11.87
C THR A 39 -19.83 -24.92 -10.75
N GLY A 40 -19.84 -24.32 -9.55
CA GLY A 40 -20.53 -24.88 -8.39
C GLY A 40 -19.76 -25.94 -7.60
N THR A 41 -18.54 -26.32 -7.99
CA THR A 41 -17.75 -27.37 -7.29
C THR A 41 -16.97 -26.88 -6.05
N GLY A 42 -17.17 -25.63 -5.61
CA GLY A 42 -16.48 -25.10 -4.43
C GLY A 42 -14.99 -24.76 -4.64
N LYS A 43 -14.63 -24.21 -5.80
CA LYS A 43 -13.24 -23.86 -6.16
C LYS A 43 -12.53 -22.99 -5.11
N THR A 44 -13.20 -22.00 -4.53
CA THR A 44 -12.59 -21.15 -3.50
C THR A 44 -12.18 -21.96 -2.28
N PHE A 45 -13.03 -22.88 -1.82
CA PHE A 45 -12.72 -23.74 -0.67
C PHE A 45 -11.58 -24.72 -0.97
N THR A 46 -11.52 -25.27 -2.19
CA THR A 46 -10.38 -26.06 -2.65
C THR A 46 -9.08 -25.27 -2.53
N ILE A 47 -9.05 -24.03 -3.03
CA ILE A 47 -7.85 -23.17 -2.97
C ILE A 47 -7.53 -22.72 -1.53
N ALA A 48 -8.54 -22.42 -0.71
CA ALA A 48 -8.35 -22.14 0.71
C ALA A 48 -7.69 -23.33 1.44
N SER A 49 -8.13 -24.55 1.16
CA SER A 49 -7.52 -25.77 1.70
C SER A 49 -6.07 -25.93 1.22
N VAL A 50 -5.76 -25.63 -0.04
CA VAL A 50 -4.38 -25.64 -0.55
C VAL A 50 -3.50 -24.61 0.18
N ILE A 51 -4.00 -23.41 0.45
CA ILE A 51 -3.27 -22.38 1.21
C ILE A 51 -3.01 -22.84 2.65
N GLN A 52 -4.02 -23.44 3.30
CA GLN A 52 -3.91 -24.04 4.63
C GLN A 52 -2.82 -25.12 4.70
N GLU A 53 -2.76 -26.01 3.71
CA GLU A 53 -1.76 -27.10 3.69
C GLU A 53 -0.35 -26.58 3.39
N LEU A 54 -0.21 -25.59 2.50
CA LEU A 54 1.09 -25.09 2.08
C LEU A 54 1.71 -24.06 3.04
N GLN A 55 0.89 -23.37 3.84
CA GLN A 55 1.35 -22.36 4.80
C GLN A 55 2.22 -21.26 4.16
N LYS A 56 1.84 -20.80 2.96
CA LYS A 56 2.54 -19.75 2.20
C LYS A 56 1.62 -18.55 1.94
N PRO A 57 2.14 -17.30 2.02
CA PRO A 57 1.38 -16.14 1.58
C PRO A 57 0.88 -16.33 0.14
N ALA A 58 -0.34 -15.88 -0.13
CA ALA A 58 -1.01 -16.12 -1.41
C ALA A 58 -1.55 -14.82 -2.02
N LEU A 59 -1.35 -14.66 -3.33
CA LEU A 59 -1.97 -13.61 -4.15
C LEU A 59 -3.06 -14.25 -5.02
N ILE A 60 -4.30 -13.82 -4.84
CA ILE A 60 -5.45 -14.26 -5.62
C ILE A 60 -5.81 -13.13 -6.59
N MET A 61 -5.58 -13.35 -7.88
CA MET A 61 -5.89 -12.37 -8.92
C MET A 61 -7.28 -12.60 -9.51
N ALA A 62 -8.11 -11.57 -9.52
CA ALA A 62 -9.42 -11.54 -10.16
C ALA A 62 -9.44 -10.52 -11.31
N HIS A 63 -10.16 -10.86 -12.38
CA HIS A 63 -10.21 -10.04 -13.60
C HIS A 63 -11.16 -8.83 -13.48
N ASN A 64 -11.99 -8.75 -12.44
CA ASN A 64 -12.89 -7.63 -12.19
C ASN A 64 -13.08 -7.39 -10.68
N LYS A 65 -13.52 -6.17 -10.31
CA LYS A 65 -13.69 -5.76 -8.90
C LYS A 65 -14.80 -6.55 -8.19
N THR A 66 -15.88 -6.93 -8.89
CA THR A 66 -17.00 -7.67 -8.31
C THR A 66 -16.59 -9.05 -7.80
N LEU A 67 -15.89 -9.82 -8.65
CA LEU A 67 -15.36 -11.13 -8.28
C LEU A 67 -14.27 -11.01 -7.21
N ALA A 68 -13.43 -9.97 -7.29
CA ALA A 68 -12.43 -9.71 -6.25
C ALA A 68 -13.09 -9.49 -4.88
N ALA A 69 -14.18 -8.71 -4.82
CA ALA A 69 -14.91 -8.47 -3.58
C ALA A 69 -15.58 -9.75 -3.03
N GLN A 70 -16.16 -10.58 -3.91
CA GLN A 70 -16.72 -11.88 -3.53
C GLN A 70 -15.66 -12.79 -2.92
N LEU A 71 -14.53 -12.97 -3.62
CA LEU A 71 -13.43 -13.80 -3.12
C LEU A 71 -12.85 -13.26 -1.82
N TYR A 72 -12.71 -11.93 -1.68
CA TYR A 72 -12.26 -11.31 -0.44
C TYR A 72 -13.20 -11.64 0.73
N ALA A 73 -14.52 -11.55 0.53
CA ALA A 73 -15.50 -11.93 1.55
C ALA A 73 -15.39 -13.41 1.92
N GLU A 74 -15.37 -14.31 0.93
CA GLU A 74 -15.24 -15.76 1.14
C GLU A 74 -13.94 -16.11 1.88
N PHE A 75 -12.79 -15.58 1.46
CA PHE A 75 -11.52 -15.83 2.14
C PHE A 75 -11.51 -15.27 3.57
N LYS A 76 -12.18 -14.14 3.83
CA LYS A 76 -12.27 -13.56 5.18
C LYS A 76 -13.13 -14.40 6.12
N GLU A 77 -14.19 -15.03 5.60
CA GLU A 77 -14.96 -16.04 6.34
C GLU A 77 -14.14 -17.31 6.60
N PHE A 78 -13.35 -17.75 5.61
CA PHE A 78 -12.49 -18.93 5.75
C PHE A 78 -11.29 -18.73 6.67
N PHE A 79 -10.75 -17.52 6.77
CA PHE A 79 -9.54 -17.24 7.54
C PHE A 79 -9.72 -16.02 8.47
N PRO A 80 -10.64 -16.09 9.45
CA PRO A 80 -11.00 -14.94 10.29
C PRO A 80 -9.87 -14.50 11.22
N GLU A 81 -8.89 -15.36 11.49
CA GLU A 81 -7.71 -15.07 12.34
C GLU A 81 -6.46 -14.66 11.53
N ASN A 82 -6.51 -14.76 10.19
CA ASN A 82 -5.37 -14.43 9.33
C ASN A 82 -5.58 -13.10 8.60
N ALA A 83 -4.50 -12.56 8.01
CA ALA A 83 -4.58 -11.31 7.26
C ALA A 83 -5.11 -11.56 5.84
N VAL A 84 -6.43 -11.48 5.69
CA VAL A 84 -7.08 -11.42 4.38
C VAL A 84 -7.22 -9.95 3.99
N SER A 85 -6.60 -9.56 2.89
CA SER A 85 -6.49 -8.17 2.42
C SER A 85 -7.05 -7.99 1.01
N TYR A 86 -7.44 -6.76 0.69
CA TYR A 86 -8.06 -6.40 -0.57
C TYR A 86 -7.22 -5.35 -1.31
N PHE A 87 -6.84 -5.63 -2.56
CA PHE A 87 -5.92 -4.79 -3.32
C PHE A 87 -6.40 -4.55 -4.76
N VAL A 88 -7.24 -3.53 -4.93
CA VAL A 88 -7.75 -3.11 -6.25
C VAL A 88 -7.44 -1.64 -6.50
N SER A 89 -7.77 -1.13 -7.68
CA SER A 89 -7.70 0.31 -7.94
C SER A 89 -8.61 1.06 -6.96
N TYR A 90 -7.99 1.98 -6.22
CA TYR A 90 -8.62 2.96 -5.33
C TYR A 90 -9.31 4.11 -6.05
N TYR A 91 -9.34 4.13 -7.39
CA TYR A 91 -10.13 5.11 -8.11
C TYR A 91 -11.57 4.62 -8.29
N ASP A 92 -12.53 5.44 -7.87
CA ASP A 92 -13.94 5.30 -8.22
C ASP A 92 -14.18 5.79 -9.65
N TYR A 93 -13.52 6.89 -10.00
CA TYR A 93 -13.44 7.42 -11.35
C TYR A 93 -12.00 7.72 -11.73
N TYR A 94 -11.60 7.35 -12.94
CA TYR A 94 -10.26 7.60 -13.47
C TYR A 94 -10.33 7.90 -14.96
N GLN A 95 -9.98 9.13 -15.32
CA GLN A 95 -9.68 9.54 -16.68
C GLN A 95 -8.16 9.71 -16.80
N PRO A 96 -7.49 8.91 -17.64
CA PRO A 96 -6.07 9.12 -17.90
C PRO A 96 -5.86 10.43 -18.63
N GLU A 97 -4.69 11.03 -18.40
CA GLU A 97 -4.19 12.04 -19.31
C GLU A 97 -3.99 11.44 -20.70
N ALA A 98 -4.49 12.14 -21.72
CA ALA A 98 -4.32 11.72 -23.10
C ALA A 98 -4.27 12.91 -24.05
N TYR A 99 -3.64 12.70 -25.20
CA TYR A 99 -3.70 13.62 -26.32
C TYR A 99 -4.24 12.90 -27.53
N VAL A 100 -5.25 13.48 -28.19
CA VAL A 100 -5.93 12.91 -29.37
C VAL A 100 -5.50 13.71 -30.61
N PRO A 101 -4.50 13.22 -31.39
CA PRO A 101 -3.88 14.03 -32.44
C PRO A 101 -4.84 14.48 -33.54
N ARG A 102 -5.82 13.64 -33.88
CA ARG A 102 -6.82 13.92 -34.94
C ARG A 102 -7.66 15.16 -34.64
N HIS A 103 -7.84 15.49 -33.37
CA HIS A 103 -8.68 16.59 -32.91
C HIS A 103 -7.88 17.71 -32.24
N ASP A 104 -6.54 17.60 -32.17
CA ASP A 104 -5.66 18.47 -31.35
C ASP A 104 -6.26 18.69 -29.94
N LEU A 105 -6.79 17.60 -29.36
CA LEU A 105 -7.48 17.64 -28.09
C LEU A 105 -6.61 17.04 -27.00
N PHE A 106 -6.28 17.86 -26.01
CA PHE A 106 -5.68 17.42 -24.76
C PHE A 106 -6.80 17.11 -23.75
N ILE A 107 -6.74 15.92 -23.17
CA ILE A 107 -7.65 15.42 -22.15
C ILE A 107 -6.88 15.42 -20.83
N GLU A 108 -7.31 16.25 -19.90
CA GLU A 108 -6.73 16.33 -18.56
C GLU A 108 -7.01 15.07 -17.75
N LYS A 109 -6.06 14.73 -16.88
CA LYS A 109 -6.25 13.68 -15.87
C LYS A 109 -7.31 14.15 -14.87
N GLU A 110 -8.33 13.32 -14.70
CA GLU A 110 -9.36 13.53 -13.67
C GLU A 110 -9.50 12.24 -12.86
N THR A 111 -9.47 12.36 -11.54
CA THR A 111 -9.52 11.19 -10.65
C THR A 111 -10.36 11.46 -9.43
N GLN A 112 -11.14 10.46 -9.03
CA GLN A 112 -11.82 10.42 -7.75
C GLN A 112 -11.30 9.22 -6.95
N ILE A 113 -10.66 9.49 -5.81
CA ILE A 113 -10.08 8.48 -4.94
C ILE A 113 -11.12 8.04 -3.91
N ASN A 114 -11.20 6.72 -3.72
CA ASN A 114 -11.93 6.08 -2.65
C ASN A 114 -11.00 5.83 -1.46
N GLU A 115 -11.19 6.60 -0.38
CA GLU A 115 -10.34 6.55 0.81
C GLU A 115 -10.35 5.17 1.49
N GLU A 116 -11.49 4.47 1.47
CA GLU A 116 -11.60 3.13 2.05
C GLU A 116 -10.74 2.12 1.29
N ILE A 117 -10.78 2.15 -0.05
CA ILE A 117 -9.93 1.28 -0.87
C ILE A 117 -8.45 1.67 -0.73
N GLU A 118 -8.12 2.96 -0.67
CA GLU A 118 -6.74 3.41 -0.40
C GLU A 118 -6.21 2.81 0.90
N ARG A 119 -7.00 2.89 1.98
CA ARG A 119 -6.68 2.29 3.26
C ARG A 119 -6.51 0.78 3.18
N LEU A 120 -7.42 0.07 2.51
CA LEU A 120 -7.32 -1.39 2.33
C LEU A 120 -6.06 -1.80 1.56
N ARG A 121 -5.64 -1.00 0.57
CA ARG A 121 -4.36 -1.21 -0.13
C ARG A 121 -3.17 -1.03 0.80
N LEU A 122 -3.19 0.00 1.65
CA LEU A 122 -2.13 0.23 2.62
C LEU A 122 -2.10 -0.87 3.69
N ALA A 123 -3.26 -1.38 4.10
CA ALA A 123 -3.37 -2.53 5.00
C ALA A 123 -2.77 -3.80 4.37
N ALA A 124 -3.01 -4.03 3.08
CA ALA A 124 -2.42 -5.16 2.36
C ALA A 124 -0.89 -5.09 2.31
N THR A 125 -0.32 -3.93 2.00
CA THR A 125 1.14 -3.75 1.96
C THR A 125 1.76 -3.86 3.35
N THR A 126 1.09 -3.32 4.36
CA THR A 126 1.51 -3.44 5.77
C THR A 126 1.46 -4.89 6.24
N ALA A 127 0.44 -5.66 5.86
CA ALA A 127 0.32 -7.08 6.19
C ALA A 127 1.51 -7.88 5.66
N LEU A 128 1.95 -7.61 4.42
CA LEU A 128 3.10 -8.31 3.82
C LEU A 128 4.42 -8.09 4.55
N VAL A 129 4.62 -6.90 5.12
CA VAL A 129 5.86 -6.56 5.85
C VAL A 129 5.78 -7.05 7.30
N SER A 130 4.58 -7.13 7.88
CA SER A 130 4.38 -7.45 9.30
C SER A 130 4.19 -8.94 9.61
N ARG A 131 3.67 -9.75 8.67
CA ARG A 131 3.34 -11.17 8.92
C ARG A 131 3.40 -12.03 7.65
N ARG A 132 3.39 -13.37 7.84
CA ARG A 132 3.51 -14.34 6.73
C ARG A 132 2.20 -14.99 6.31
N ASP A 133 1.21 -15.04 7.19
CA ASP A 133 -0.10 -15.61 6.94
C ASP A 133 -1.04 -14.57 6.30
N VAL A 134 -0.67 -14.15 5.10
CA VAL A 134 -1.35 -13.11 4.32
C VAL A 134 -1.95 -13.68 3.04
N ILE A 135 -3.23 -13.41 2.81
CA ILE A 135 -3.92 -13.63 1.53
C ILE A 135 -4.29 -12.26 0.98
N ILE A 136 -3.82 -11.92 -0.22
CA ILE A 136 -4.22 -10.70 -0.92
C ILE A 136 -5.14 -11.08 -2.06
N VAL A 137 -6.38 -10.59 -2.04
CA VAL A 137 -7.28 -10.65 -3.19
C VAL A 137 -7.13 -9.36 -3.98
N ALA A 138 -6.65 -9.46 -5.21
CA ALA A 138 -6.25 -8.32 -6.01
C ALA A 138 -6.86 -8.31 -7.42
N SER A 139 -6.99 -7.11 -8.00
CA SER A 139 -7.15 -6.97 -9.45
C SER A 139 -5.79 -6.89 -10.14
N VAL A 140 -5.77 -6.61 -11.44
CA VAL A 140 -4.54 -6.22 -12.17
C VAL A 140 -3.82 -5.02 -11.56
N SER A 141 -4.40 -4.32 -10.58
CA SER A 141 -3.67 -3.28 -9.84
C SER A 141 -2.39 -3.80 -9.17
N CYS A 142 -2.27 -5.10 -8.86
CA CYS A 142 -1.06 -5.68 -8.26
C CYS A 142 0.16 -5.73 -9.19
N ILE A 143 0.00 -5.46 -10.48
CA ILE A 143 1.12 -5.35 -11.44
C ILE A 143 1.51 -3.89 -11.75
N TYR A 144 0.81 -2.92 -11.15
CA TYR A 144 1.17 -1.49 -11.27
C TYR A 144 2.22 -1.11 -10.22
N GLY A 145 2.93 -0.03 -10.50
CA GLY A 145 3.97 0.51 -9.63
C GLY A 145 3.48 0.75 -8.20
N LEU A 146 4.36 0.46 -7.26
CA LEU A 146 4.25 0.75 -5.84
C LEU A 146 5.62 1.22 -5.34
N GLY A 147 5.67 1.96 -4.23
CA GLY A 147 6.93 2.33 -3.60
C GLY A 147 7.77 1.11 -3.21
N SER A 148 9.08 1.33 -3.05
CA SER A 148 10.03 0.28 -2.65
C SER A 148 9.62 -0.33 -1.30
N PRO A 149 9.53 -1.68 -1.18
CA PRO A 149 9.26 -2.33 0.09
C PRO A 149 10.32 -2.04 1.16
N GLU A 150 11.58 -1.83 0.75
CA GLU A 150 12.67 -1.48 1.65
C GLU A 150 12.46 -0.09 2.26
N GLU A 151 12.10 0.90 1.43
CA GLU A 151 11.81 2.26 1.87
C GLU A 151 10.57 2.32 2.76
N PHE A 152 9.53 1.56 2.39
CA PHE A 152 8.34 1.41 3.22
C PHE A 152 8.69 0.82 4.60
N GLY A 153 9.59 -0.16 4.65
CA GLY A 153 10.11 -0.73 5.90
C GLY A 153 10.89 0.28 6.75
N LYS A 154 11.78 1.08 6.14
CA LYS A 154 12.58 2.12 6.84
C LYS A 154 11.73 3.18 7.52
N GLY A 155 10.57 3.52 6.94
CA GLY A 155 9.62 4.45 7.53
C GLY A 155 8.83 3.90 8.73
N THR A 156 9.10 2.69 9.20
CA THR A 156 8.40 2.10 10.36
C THR A 156 8.90 2.72 11.66
N VAL A 157 7.96 3.09 12.54
CA VAL A 157 8.24 3.59 13.89
C VAL A 157 7.89 2.50 14.89
N THR A 158 8.89 1.91 15.54
CA THR A 158 8.69 0.91 16.59
C THR A 158 8.87 1.54 17.97
N LEU A 159 7.93 1.26 18.87
CA LEU A 159 7.93 1.72 20.26
C LEU A 159 7.80 0.53 21.20
N LYS A 160 8.64 0.48 22.23
CA LYS A 160 8.68 -0.57 23.24
C LYS A 160 8.61 0.00 24.65
N VAL A 161 7.87 -0.68 25.52
CA VAL A 161 7.81 -0.35 26.96
C VAL A 161 9.20 -0.49 27.58
N GLY A 162 9.60 0.50 28.38
CA GLY A 162 10.90 0.58 29.06
C GLY A 162 12.05 1.15 28.21
N GLU A 163 11.80 1.48 26.94
CA GLU A 163 12.80 2.12 26.09
C GLU A 163 12.67 3.65 26.07
N ILE A 164 13.79 4.34 25.84
CA ILE A 164 13.89 5.80 25.86
C ILE A 164 13.80 6.34 24.44
N TYR A 165 12.83 7.23 24.21
CA TYR A 165 12.62 7.92 22.95
C TYR A 165 12.56 9.42 23.17
N ARG A 166 13.42 10.17 22.47
CA ARG A 166 13.30 11.63 22.45
C ARG A 166 12.01 12.01 21.76
N ARG A 167 11.06 12.57 22.51
CA ARG A 167 9.72 12.89 22.01
C ARG A 167 9.73 13.72 20.71
N ASN A 168 10.51 14.79 20.64
CA ASN A 168 10.59 15.62 19.42
C ASN A 168 11.23 14.91 18.22
N ALA A 169 12.05 13.87 18.44
CA ALA A 169 12.56 13.04 17.36
C ALA A 169 11.47 12.08 16.87
N LEU A 170 10.74 11.44 17.80
CA LEU A 170 9.62 10.56 17.50
C LEU A 170 8.53 11.26 16.68
N LEU A 171 8.12 12.47 17.07
CA LEU A 171 7.12 13.24 16.31
C LEU A 171 7.60 13.60 14.90
N ARG A 172 8.90 13.88 14.72
CA ARG A 172 9.47 14.13 13.39
C ARG A 172 9.45 12.86 12.53
N GLN A 173 9.82 11.72 13.11
CA GLN A 173 9.78 10.44 12.42
C GLN A 173 8.35 10.10 11.95
N LEU A 174 7.33 10.33 12.78
CA LEU A 174 5.92 10.15 12.37
C LEU A 174 5.53 11.05 11.19
N ILE A 175 5.96 12.31 11.19
CA ILE A 175 5.72 13.25 10.09
C ILE A 175 6.44 12.79 8.81
N GLU A 176 7.68 12.33 8.92
CA GLU A 176 8.45 11.76 7.79
C GLU A 176 7.76 10.53 7.21
N SER A 177 7.17 9.69 8.07
CA SER A 177 6.28 8.57 7.72
C SER A 177 4.88 8.99 7.26
N GLN A 178 4.67 10.26 6.91
CA GLN A 178 3.45 10.84 6.34
C GLN A 178 2.24 10.94 7.28
N TYR A 179 2.44 10.84 8.59
CA TYR A 179 1.35 11.12 9.54
C TYR A 179 1.16 12.61 9.76
N GLN A 180 -0.10 13.00 9.99
CA GLN A 180 -0.45 14.39 10.26
C GLN A 180 -0.73 14.59 11.76
N ARG A 181 -0.19 15.66 12.34
CA ARG A 181 -0.57 16.06 13.69
C ARG A 181 -1.94 16.73 13.67
N ASN A 182 -2.90 16.22 14.43
CA ASN A 182 -4.22 16.83 14.59
C ASN A 182 -4.71 16.67 16.04
N ASP A 183 -4.58 17.75 16.83
CA ASP A 183 -4.91 17.72 18.26
C ASP A 183 -6.44 17.72 18.54
N MET A 184 -7.25 18.09 17.53
CA MET A 184 -8.72 18.14 17.62
C MET A 184 -9.35 16.79 17.28
N GLU A 185 -8.93 16.17 16.17
CA GLU A 185 -9.55 14.97 15.61
C GLU A 185 -8.52 13.84 15.40
N LEU A 186 -8.82 12.66 15.96
CA LEU A 186 -8.07 11.42 15.72
C LEU A 186 -8.79 10.61 14.62
N ARG A 187 -8.22 10.61 13.43
CA ARG A 187 -8.65 9.83 12.27
C ARG A 187 -7.48 9.01 11.74
N PRO A 188 -7.69 7.98 10.90
CA PRO A 188 -6.59 7.21 10.34
C PRO A 188 -5.51 8.10 9.72
N GLY A 189 -4.25 7.83 10.05
CA GLY A 189 -3.10 8.60 9.58
C GLY A 189 -2.82 9.87 10.37
N THR A 190 -3.48 10.10 11.50
CA THR A 190 -3.19 11.22 12.39
C THR A 190 -2.66 10.79 13.75
N PHE A 191 -1.92 11.69 14.38
CA PHE A 191 -1.53 11.59 15.78
C PHE A 191 -1.81 12.90 16.53
N ARG A 192 -1.91 12.80 17.85
CA ARG A 192 -2.00 13.97 18.73
C ARG A 192 -1.22 13.77 20.01
N VAL A 193 -0.95 14.88 20.68
CA VAL A 193 -0.13 14.88 21.88
C VAL A 193 -0.83 15.65 23.00
N ARG A 194 -1.03 15.00 24.15
CA ARG A 194 -1.69 15.57 25.34
C ARG A 194 -0.87 15.28 26.58
N GLY A 195 -0.23 16.31 27.16
CA GLY A 195 0.67 16.12 28.30
C GLY A 195 1.79 15.16 27.93
N ASP A 196 1.88 14.03 28.64
CA ASP A 196 2.89 12.98 28.42
C ASP A 196 2.35 11.78 27.64
N THR A 197 1.24 11.98 26.92
CA THR A 197 0.59 10.94 26.13
C THR A 197 0.62 11.29 24.64
N LEU A 198 1.05 10.33 23.83
CA LEU A 198 0.96 10.33 22.37
C LEU A 198 -0.15 9.36 21.95
N GLU A 199 -1.10 9.84 21.17
CA GLU A 199 -2.14 9.00 20.58
C GLU A 199 -1.97 8.98 19.06
N ILE A 200 -2.00 7.80 18.46
CA ILE A 200 -1.77 7.58 17.03
C ILE A 200 -2.87 6.66 16.50
N VAL A 201 -3.52 7.02 15.40
CA VAL A 201 -4.38 6.10 14.64
C VAL A 201 -3.64 5.70 13.37
N PRO A 202 -3.26 4.42 13.20
CA PRO A 202 -2.57 3.98 11.99
C PRO A 202 -3.38 4.26 10.73
N ALA A 203 -2.73 4.63 9.62
CA ALA A 203 -3.43 4.97 8.40
C ALA A 203 -4.09 3.78 7.70
N TYR A 204 -3.64 2.55 8.01
CA TYR A 204 -4.13 1.29 7.43
C TYR A 204 -5.24 0.64 8.26
N GLU A 205 -5.58 1.18 9.43
CA GLU A 205 -6.53 0.60 10.37
C GLU A 205 -7.59 1.63 10.75
N ASP A 206 -8.86 1.23 10.78
CA ASP A 206 -9.98 2.11 11.11
C ASP A 206 -10.58 1.82 12.49
N LYS A 207 -10.24 0.68 13.09
CA LYS A 207 -10.84 0.23 14.35
C LYS A 207 -9.92 0.35 15.55
N LEU A 208 -8.63 0.61 15.34
CA LEU A 208 -7.62 0.60 16.39
C LEU A 208 -6.77 1.86 16.35
N GLY A 209 -6.48 2.40 17.53
CA GLY A 209 -5.46 3.40 17.77
C GLY A 209 -4.56 2.94 18.91
N PHE A 210 -3.41 3.61 19.04
CA PHE A 210 -2.44 3.35 20.09
C PHE A 210 -2.23 4.60 20.92
N ARG A 211 -2.27 4.42 22.24
CA ARG A 211 -1.94 5.43 23.24
C ARG A 211 -0.65 5.04 23.91
N ILE A 212 0.36 5.89 23.80
CA ILE A 212 1.69 5.69 24.37
C ILE A 212 1.88 6.74 25.47
N THR A 213 2.05 6.27 26.70
CA THR A 213 2.29 7.11 27.88
C THR A 213 3.78 7.11 28.19
N PHE A 214 4.32 8.30 28.42
CA PHE A 214 5.74 8.52 28.71
C PHE A 214 5.94 8.97 30.16
N PHE A 215 7.06 8.55 30.75
CA PHE A 215 7.62 9.14 31.96
C PHE A 215 8.95 9.81 31.59
N GLY A 216 8.93 11.13 31.39
CA GLY A 216 10.04 11.84 30.76
C GLY A 216 10.21 11.41 29.30
N ASP A 217 11.32 10.74 28.98
CA ASP A 217 11.60 10.18 27.65
C ASP A 217 11.37 8.65 27.58
N GLU A 218 11.04 7.99 28.68
CA GLU A 218 10.82 6.54 28.73
C GLU A 218 9.36 6.19 28.42
N VAL A 219 9.12 5.18 27.58
CA VAL A 219 7.78 4.64 27.34
C VAL A 219 7.35 3.80 28.54
N GLU A 220 6.42 4.31 29.34
CA GLU A 220 5.90 3.63 30.53
C GLU A 220 4.83 2.59 30.14
N ARG A 221 3.98 2.92 29.17
CA ARG A 221 2.83 2.08 28.81
C ARG A 221 2.40 2.29 27.37
N ILE A 222 2.00 1.20 26.72
CA ILE A 222 1.36 1.22 25.41
C ILE A 222 -0.02 0.57 25.55
N MET A 223 -1.05 1.25 25.08
CA MET A 223 -2.42 0.78 25.13
C MET A 223 -3.06 0.85 23.74
N GLN A 224 -3.74 -0.21 23.36
CA GLN A 224 -4.59 -0.25 22.19
C GLN A 224 -6.01 0.18 22.57
N PHE A 225 -6.60 1.08 21.79
CA PHE A 225 -7.96 1.58 22.02
C PHE A 225 -8.75 1.67 20.72
N ARG A 226 -10.09 1.71 20.83
CA ARG A 226 -10.99 1.96 19.69
C ARG A 226 -11.16 3.47 19.48
N PRO A 227 -10.81 4.06 18.32
CA PRO A 227 -10.88 5.51 18.10
C PRO A 227 -12.28 6.11 18.31
N LEU A 228 -13.33 5.37 17.94
CA LEU A 228 -14.72 5.84 18.01
C LEU A 228 -15.31 5.79 19.43
N THR A 229 -14.98 4.76 20.23
CA THR A 229 -15.59 4.55 21.55
C THR A 229 -14.68 4.92 22.71
N GLY A 230 -13.36 4.97 22.49
CA GLY A 230 -12.34 5.12 23.53
C GLY A 230 -12.12 3.85 24.37
N GLU A 231 -12.81 2.75 24.05
CA GLU A 231 -12.66 1.47 24.76
C GLU A 231 -11.23 0.93 24.61
N ILE A 232 -10.67 0.45 25.71
CA ILE A 232 -9.33 -0.13 25.77
C ILE A 232 -9.45 -1.61 25.43
N ASN A 233 -8.64 -2.07 24.48
CA ASN A 233 -8.64 -3.48 24.06
C ASN A 233 -7.53 -4.25 24.77
N GLU A 234 -6.27 -3.84 24.56
CA GLU A 234 -5.07 -4.61 24.94
C GLU A 234 -3.92 -3.67 25.35
N GLU A 235 -2.94 -4.21 26.07
CA GLU A 235 -1.74 -3.49 26.51
C GLU A 235 -0.49 -4.22 26.02
N PRO A 236 -0.10 -4.01 24.75
CA PRO A 236 1.08 -4.68 24.21
C PRO A 236 2.37 -4.07 24.78
N ASN A 237 3.42 -4.89 24.89
CA ASN A 237 4.75 -4.40 25.27
C ASN A 237 5.48 -3.67 24.14
N GLU A 238 5.02 -3.83 22.90
CA GLU A 238 5.63 -3.29 21.69
C GLU A 238 4.55 -2.96 20.65
N VAL A 239 4.74 -1.87 19.92
CA VAL A 239 3.94 -1.54 18.73
C VAL A 239 4.83 -1.06 17.60
N SER A 240 4.52 -1.48 16.37
CA SER A 240 5.12 -0.93 15.15
C SER A 240 4.08 -0.16 14.34
N ILE A 241 4.37 1.10 14.06
CA ILE A 241 3.55 2.02 13.27
C ILE A 241 4.18 2.14 11.88
N TYR A 242 3.51 1.60 10.87
CA TYR A 242 3.99 1.63 9.48
C TYR A 242 3.62 2.95 8.78
N PRO A 243 4.28 3.32 7.68
CA PRO A 243 4.01 4.59 6.99
C PRO A 243 2.56 4.80 6.58
N ALA A 244 2.11 6.06 6.60
CA ALA A 244 0.74 6.43 6.28
C ALA A 244 0.45 6.46 4.76
N LYS A 245 1.47 6.33 3.91
CA LYS A 245 1.37 6.33 2.45
C LYS A 245 2.28 5.26 1.87
N GLN A 246 1.90 4.74 0.70
CA GLN A 246 2.64 3.67 -0.01
C GLN A 246 3.93 4.17 -0.68
N TYR A 247 4.01 5.47 -0.95
CA TYR A 247 5.18 6.12 -1.55
C TYR A 247 5.81 7.03 -0.50
N LEU A 248 7.05 6.69 -0.14
CA LEU A 248 7.93 7.54 0.64
C LEU A 248 9.09 7.93 -0.27
N THR A 249 9.28 9.23 -0.48
CA THR A 249 10.43 9.73 -1.22
C THR A 249 11.33 10.45 -0.23
N GLU A 250 12.56 9.99 -0.06
CA GLU A 250 13.55 10.69 0.76
C GLU A 250 13.87 12.07 0.15
N LYS A 251 14.04 13.09 1.01
CA LYS A 251 14.30 14.47 0.55
C LYS A 251 15.57 14.58 -0.30
N ASP A 252 16.61 13.82 0.04
CA ASP A 252 17.88 13.85 -0.71
C ASP A 252 17.76 13.11 -2.06
N ARG A 253 16.93 12.06 -2.11
CA ARG A 253 16.57 11.40 -3.38
C ARG A 253 15.77 12.35 -4.27
N LEU A 254 14.83 13.11 -3.72
CA LEU A 254 14.04 14.09 -4.46
C LEU A 254 14.94 15.16 -5.12
N LYS A 255 15.93 15.69 -4.39
CA LYS A 255 16.90 16.67 -4.96
C LYS A 255 17.66 16.08 -6.14
N THR A 256 18.15 14.86 -5.99
CA THR A 256 18.89 14.16 -7.06
C THR A 256 17.99 13.94 -8.28
N ALA A 257 16.75 13.48 -8.05
CA ALA A 257 15.76 13.26 -9.10
C ALA A 257 15.42 14.55 -9.85
N ILE A 258 15.28 15.68 -9.16
CA ILE A 258 15.04 16.99 -9.80
C ILE A 258 16.16 17.34 -10.78
N THR A 259 17.42 17.17 -10.38
CA THR A 259 18.57 17.41 -11.26
C THR A 259 18.60 16.44 -12.47
N GLU A 260 18.25 15.17 -12.25
CA GLU A 260 18.15 14.19 -13.34
C GLU A 260 17.03 14.53 -14.33
N ILE A 261 15.88 15.01 -13.84
CA ILE A 261 14.75 15.45 -14.67
C ILE A 261 15.11 16.71 -15.47
N GLU A 262 15.76 17.70 -14.84
CA GLU A 262 16.22 18.91 -15.52
C GLU A 262 17.16 18.58 -16.68
N LYS A 263 18.09 17.64 -16.46
CA LYS A 263 19.01 17.18 -17.50
C LYS A 263 18.28 16.47 -18.65
N GLU A 264 17.36 15.55 -18.36
CA GLU A 264 16.58 14.86 -19.41
C GLU A 264 15.70 15.85 -20.18
N LEU A 265 15.15 16.87 -19.50
CA LEU A 265 14.39 17.94 -20.13
C LEU A 265 15.26 18.72 -21.12
N GLU A 266 16.46 19.14 -20.75
CA GLU A 266 17.39 19.84 -21.65
C GLU A 266 17.72 19.01 -22.90
N GLU A 267 18.07 17.73 -22.71
CA GLU A 267 18.36 16.81 -23.80
C GLU A 267 17.16 16.65 -24.74
N ARG A 268 15.95 16.49 -24.18
CA ARG A 268 14.72 16.32 -24.96
C ARG A 268 14.31 17.58 -25.72
N LEU A 269 14.48 18.75 -25.12
CA LEU A 269 14.21 20.04 -25.76
C LEU A 269 15.17 20.31 -26.91
N ALA A 270 16.46 19.99 -26.76
CA ALA A 270 17.45 20.11 -27.84
C ALA A 270 17.07 19.22 -29.03
N LEU A 271 16.65 17.97 -28.78
CA LEU A 271 16.18 17.06 -29.82
C LEU A 271 14.96 17.63 -30.57
N PHE A 272 13.90 18.03 -29.86
CA PHE A 272 12.70 18.58 -30.51
C PHE A 272 12.99 19.84 -31.33
N LYS A 273 13.84 20.75 -30.83
CA LYS A 273 14.25 21.94 -31.58
C LYS A 273 15.04 21.56 -32.84
N SER A 274 15.91 20.55 -32.77
CA SER A 274 16.67 20.05 -33.93
C SER A 274 15.79 19.40 -35.01
N GLU A 275 14.65 18.82 -34.61
CA GLU A 275 13.66 18.21 -35.50
C GLU A 275 12.61 19.23 -36.02
N GLY A 276 12.71 20.51 -35.64
CA GLY A 276 11.74 21.55 -36.00
C GLY A 276 10.40 21.49 -35.24
N LYS A 277 10.30 20.66 -34.19
CA LYS A 277 9.12 20.48 -33.34
C LYS A 277 9.04 21.56 -32.25
N LEU A 278 8.94 22.82 -32.68
CA LEU A 278 9.03 23.99 -31.79
C LEU A 278 7.85 24.08 -30.81
N LEU A 279 6.63 23.71 -31.25
CA LEU A 279 5.44 23.75 -30.41
C LEU A 279 5.50 22.67 -29.32
N GLU A 280 5.93 21.45 -29.67
CA GLU A 280 6.11 20.35 -28.72
C GLU A 280 7.20 20.68 -27.71
N ALA A 281 8.31 21.29 -28.15
CA ALA A 281 9.35 21.77 -27.25
C ALA A 281 8.80 22.81 -26.26
N GLN A 282 8.04 23.80 -26.75
CA GLN A 282 7.44 24.82 -25.88
C GLN A 282 6.44 24.21 -24.88
N ARG A 283 5.56 23.29 -25.33
CA ARG A 283 4.60 22.60 -24.45
C ARG A 283 5.30 21.79 -23.36
N LEU A 284 6.33 21.02 -23.73
CA LEU A 284 7.12 20.23 -22.79
C LEU A 284 7.85 21.11 -21.77
N GLU A 285 8.52 22.18 -22.25
CA GLU A 285 9.28 23.08 -21.39
C GLU A 285 8.40 23.77 -20.35
N GLN A 286 7.25 24.32 -20.76
CA GLN A 286 6.33 25.00 -19.86
C GLN A 286 5.84 24.06 -18.75
N ARG A 287 5.39 22.86 -19.14
CA ARG A 287 4.81 21.91 -18.19
C ARG A 287 5.86 21.33 -17.24
N ALA A 288 6.99 20.87 -17.77
CA ALA A 288 8.03 20.27 -16.94
C ALA A 288 8.65 21.28 -15.97
N LYS A 289 8.85 22.55 -16.38
CA LYS A 289 9.35 23.60 -15.47
C LYS A 289 8.39 23.90 -14.33
N TYR A 290 7.08 24.01 -14.63
CA TYR A 290 6.07 24.18 -13.59
C TYR A 290 6.06 23.02 -12.59
N ASP A 291 6.09 21.78 -13.08
CA ASP A 291 6.14 20.60 -12.23
C ASP A 291 7.42 20.56 -11.37
N LEU A 292 8.58 20.93 -11.94
CA LEU A 292 9.85 21.03 -11.22
C LEU A 292 9.83 22.10 -10.14
N GLU A 293 9.22 23.26 -10.38
CA GLU A 293 9.03 24.29 -9.36
C GLU A 293 8.14 23.78 -8.22
N MET A 294 7.03 23.12 -8.55
CA MET A 294 6.13 22.50 -7.56
C MET A 294 6.84 21.42 -6.74
N LEU A 295 7.67 20.58 -7.37
CA LEU A 295 8.48 19.59 -6.66
C LEU A 295 9.53 20.21 -5.73
N LYS A 296 10.13 21.36 -6.10
CA LYS A 296 11.11 22.06 -5.26
C LYS A 296 10.47 22.72 -4.05
N GLU A 297 9.34 23.40 -4.23
CA GLU A 297 8.69 24.20 -3.19
C GLU A 297 7.79 23.36 -2.28
N VAL A 298 7.02 22.44 -2.87
CA VAL A 298 5.96 21.68 -2.16
C VAL A 298 6.38 20.22 -1.94
N GLY A 299 7.32 19.69 -2.71
CA GLY A 299 7.68 18.26 -2.69
C GLY A 299 6.69 17.36 -3.43
N TYR A 300 5.72 17.95 -4.15
CA TYR A 300 4.67 17.24 -4.87
C TYR A 300 4.20 18.05 -6.09
N CYS A 301 3.87 17.37 -7.19
CA CYS A 301 3.23 17.96 -8.37
C CYS A 301 2.09 17.07 -8.88
N SER A 302 1.20 17.63 -9.70
CA SER A 302 0.15 16.84 -10.35
C SER A 302 0.77 15.91 -11.39
N GLY A 303 0.40 14.62 -11.37
CA GLY A 303 1.00 13.64 -12.27
C GLY A 303 2.42 13.24 -11.87
N ILE A 304 2.77 13.33 -10.57
CA ILE A 304 4.09 12.96 -10.03
C ILE A 304 4.53 11.54 -10.46
N GLU A 305 3.58 10.63 -10.71
CA GLU A 305 3.85 9.27 -11.17
C GLU A 305 4.60 9.22 -12.53
N ASN A 306 4.48 10.26 -13.37
CA ASN A 306 5.21 10.38 -14.62
C ASN A 306 6.73 10.54 -14.40
N TYR A 307 7.13 10.98 -13.21
CA TYR A 307 8.53 11.13 -12.79
C TYR A 307 9.03 9.94 -11.95
N SER A 308 8.20 8.90 -11.76
CA SER A 308 8.49 7.77 -10.86
C SER A 308 9.86 7.13 -11.07
N ARG A 309 10.30 6.93 -12.33
CA ARG A 309 11.63 6.38 -12.62
C ARG A 309 12.76 7.18 -11.95
N HIS A 310 12.71 8.51 -12.08
CA HIS A 310 13.70 9.41 -11.49
C HIS A 310 13.57 9.43 -9.97
N LEU A 311 12.35 9.49 -9.45
CA LEU A 311 12.11 9.49 -8.01
C LEU A 311 12.61 8.20 -7.34
N ASP A 312 12.44 7.06 -8.00
CA ASP A 312 12.90 5.74 -7.55
C ASP A 312 14.40 5.50 -7.80
N GLY A 313 15.04 6.29 -8.68
CA GLY A 313 16.42 6.07 -9.10
C GLY A 313 16.65 4.81 -9.94
N ARG A 314 15.64 4.43 -10.72
CA ARG A 314 15.71 3.29 -11.62
C ARG A 314 16.43 3.66 -12.93
N ALA A 315 17.15 2.69 -13.49
CA ALA A 315 17.73 2.83 -14.83
C ALA A 315 16.61 3.00 -15.89
N PRO A 316 16.88 3.66 -17.03
CA PRO A 316 15.96 3.69 -18.17
C PRO A 316 15.68 2.27 -18.69
N GLY A 317 14.40 1.96 -18.95
CA GLY A 317 13.93 0.66 -19.44
C GLY A 317 12.72 0.17 -18.66
#